data_AF-A0A7S3TAT4-F1
#
_entry.id   AF-A0A7S3TAT4-F1
#
_cell.length_a   1.000
_cell.length_b   1.000
_cell.length_c   1.000
_cell.angle_alpha   90.00
_cell.angle_beta   90.00
_cell.angle_gamma   90.00
#
_symmetry.space_group_name_H-M   'P 1'
#
loop_
_entity.id
_entity.type
_entity.pdbx_description
1 polymer ?
#
loop_
_entity_poly.entity_id
_entity_poly.type
_entity_poly.pdbx_seq_one_letter_code
_entity_poly.pdbx_strand_id
1 'polypeptide(L)'
;MATSVDGLVFLHVPKAGTSFSLSLFEYGCRYKSEVGLLHLMNDFRAGSHIEHVKAQCPGAFASLSGGHHPLLTEQAQRGHVVGMFRDPVERVASGLAHNFHDCEALQHHLGITCSANHADYSCASRAKNLTEATLMYANCVTGCMTRMLTGSACGRGEHGLSAPPAWKVGSSASSSSGSSISSSSSRDVPALAISRLRTAFQFVGDTGQWNRSVCIFCGLFSPRVQPYDYDRLFVNVRPSNNLGAVDKAKSILRTHKWHDAADQAVYHEVTAWLDKVEPRLQDNARYRECRAEWWKRRQRA
;
A
#
# COMPACT_ATOMS: atom_id res chain seq x y z
N MET A 1 -0.39 6.06 36.43
CA MET A 1 -0.57 7.02 35.33
C MET A 1 -0.34 6.28 34.02
N ALA A 2 -1.41 5.96 33.28
CA ALA A 2 -1.26 5.33 31.96
C ALA A 2 -0.77 6.41 30.99
N THR A 3 0.50 6.31 30.58
CA THR A 3 1.03 7.08 29.45
C THR A 3 0.10 6.84 28.27
N SER A 4 -0.38 7.92 27.66
CA SER A 4 -1.14 7.90 26.40
C SER A 4 -0.50 6.87 25.46
N VAL A 5 -1.25 5.83 25.10
CA VAL A 5 -0.78 4.89 24.09
C VAL A 5 -0.86 5.65 22.78
N ASP A 6 0.28 6.13 22.28
CA ASP A 6 0.35 6.75 20.97
C ASP A 6 -0.13 5.71 19.95
N GLY A 7 -1.37 5.86 19.49
CA GLY A 7 -2.02 4.90 18.60
C GLY A 7 -1.27 4.77 17.27
N LEU A 8 -1.45 3.65 16.58
CA LEU A 8 -0.77 3.43 15.30
C LEU A 8 -1.24 4.42 14.23
N VAL A 9 -0.31 4.79 13.34
CA VAL A 9 -0.60 5.50 12.09
C VAL A 9 -0.56 4.50 10.94
N PHE A 10 -1.69 4.24 10.29
CA PHE A 10 -1.72 3.40 9.09
C PHE A 10 -1.51 4.25 7.84
N LEU A 11 -0.40 4.03 7.15
CA LEU A 11 -0.21 4.54 5.79
C LEU A 11 -0.80 3.55 4.79
N HIS A 12 -1.96 3.91 4.23
CA HIS A 12 -2.62 3.12 3.19
C HIS A 12 -2.10 3.50 1.80
N VAL A 13 -1.07 2.78 1.32
CA VAL A 13 -0.61 2.90 -0.06
C VAL A 13 -1.65 2.24 -0.99
N PRO A 14 -2.07 2.92 -2.07
CA PRO A 14 -3.10 2.36 -2.92
C PRO A 14 -2.68 1.05 -3.59
N LYS A 15 -3.63 0.12 -3.64
CA LYS A 15 -3.46 -1.23 -4.22
C LYS A 15 -2.33 -2.07 -3.59
N ALA A 16 -1.86 -1.66 -2.42
CA ALA A 16 -0.90 -2.39 -1.60
C ALA A 16 -1.59 -2.90 -0.32
N GLY A 17 -2.56 -3.82 -0.49
CA GLY A 17 -3.06 -4.60 0.64
C GLY A 17 -4.07 -3.92 1.57
N THR A 18 -5.13 -3.27 1.03
CA THR A 18 -6.25 -2.74 1.84
C THR A 18 -6.79 -3.74 2.87
N SER A 19 -6.80 -5.03 2.54
CA SER A 19 -7.22 -6.11 3.43
C SER A 19 -6.46 -6.14 4.77
N PHE A 20 -5.31 -5.44 4.88
CA PHE A 20 -4.46 -5.46 6.06
C PHE A 20 -5.07 -4.68 7.22
N SER A 21 -6.04 -3.81 6.94
CA SER A 21 -6.82 -3.20 8.00
C SER A 21 -7.64 -4.21 8.81
N LEU A 22 -7.87 -5.44 8.31
CA LEU A 22 -8.36 -6.54 9.16
C LEU A 22 -7.32 -6.93 10.20
N SER A 23 -6.05 -7.05 9.84
CA SER A 23 -4.98 -7.32 10.81
C SER A 23 -4.86 -6.21 11.84
N LEU A 24 -5.04 -4.95 11.40
CA LEU A 24 -5.11 -3.80 12.30
C LEU A 24 -6.33 -3.87 13.22
N PHE A 25 -7.51 -4.21 12.70
CA PHE A 25 -8.71 -4.43 13.50
C PHE A 25 -8.47 -5.51 14.57
N GLU A 26 -7.95 -6.67 14.16
CA GLU A 26 -7.64 -7.78 15.08
C GLU A 26 -6.60 -7.40 16.16
N TYR A 27 -5.76 -6.40 15.89
CA TYR A 27 -4.81 -5.82 16.83
C TYR A 27 -5.46 -4.80 17.79
N GLY A 28 -6.10 -3.77 17.24
CA GLY A 28 -6.56 -2.59 17.97
C GLY A 28 -7.85 -2.82 18.76
N CYS A 29 -8.66 -3.79 18.35
CA CYS A 29 -10.02 -3.98 18.84
C CYS A 29 -10.05 -5.12 19.85
N ARG A 30 -10.11 -4.77 21.14
CA ARG A 30 -10.13 -5.75 22.25
C ARG A 30 -11.47 -6.51 22.36
N TYR A 31 -12.57 -5.93 21.89
CA TYR A 31 -13.90 -6.54 21.93
C TYR A 31 -14.18 -7.28 20.63
N LYS A 32 -13.78 -8.56 20.58
CA LYS A 32 -13.91 -9.42 19.39
C LYS A 32 -15.20 -10.23 19.31
N SER A 33 -16.07 -10.20 20.33
CA SER A 33 -17.02 -11.30 20.51
C SER A 33 -18.29 -11.26 19.65
N GLU A 34 -18.64 -10.16 18.98
CA GLU A 34 -19.95 -10.10 18.29
C GLU A 34 -19.91 -9.66 16.82
N VAL A 35 -18.86 -8.96 16.37
CA VAL A 35 -18.77 -8.61 14.95
C VAL A 35 -18.25 -9.81 14.17
N GLY A 36 -19.18 -10.57 13.59
CA GLY A 36 -18.87 -11.68 12.70
C GLY A 36 -18.06 -11.22 11.48
N LEU A 37 -17.15 -12.08 11.00
CA LEU A 37 -16.33 -11.84 9.81
C LEU A 37 -17.18 -11.39 8.61
N LEU A 38 -18.39 -11.93 8.47
CA LEU A 38 -19.31 -11.58 7.38
C LEU A 38 -19.73 -10.10 7.43
N HIS A 39 -19.98 -9.55 8.61
CA HIS A 39 -20.37 -8.14 8.77
C HIS A 39 -19.20 -7.22 8.40
N LEU A 40 -17.99 -7.54 8.90
CA LEU A 40 -16.77 -6.84 8.48
C LEU A 40 -16.60 -6.93 6.97
N MET A 41 -16.67 -8.12 6.38
CA MET A 41 -16.52 -8.28 4.92
C MET A 41 -17.51 -7.43 4.11
N ASN A 42 -18.74 -7.26 4.58
CA ASN A 42 -19.73 -6.39 3.93
C ASN A 42 -19.34 -4.91 4.01
N ASP A 43 -18.87 -4.42 5.16
CA ASP A 43 -18.35 -3.06 5.31
C ASP A 43 -17.08 -2.81 4.48
N PHE A 44 -16.24 -3.84 4.35
CA PHE A 44 -15.07 -3.81 3.48
C PHE A 44 -15.43 -3.68 2.00
N ARG A 45 -16.51 -4.34 1.57
CA ARG A 45 -17.05 -4.19 0.22
C ARG A 45 -17.71 -2.83 0.01
N ALA A 46 -18.40 -2.30 1.01
CA ALA A 46 -19.04 -0.98 0.97
C ALA A 46 -18.03 0.19 1.06
N GLY A 47 -16.75 -0.08 1.37
CA GLY A 47 -15.73 0.96 1.51
C GLY A 47 -15.70 1.65 2.87
N SER A 48 -16.67 1.37 3.75
CA SER A 48 -16.81 1.96 5.09
C SER A 48 -15.91 1.32 6.16
N HIS A 49 -15.23 0.22 5.85
CA HIS A 49 -14.45 -0.54 6.84
C HIS A 49 -13.50 0.26 7.73
N ILE A 50 -12.77 1.25 7.22
CA ILE A 50 -11.87 2.05 8.07
C ILE A 50 -12.65 2.85 9.10
N GLU A 51 -13.77 3.45 8.72
CA GLU A 51 -14.63 4.17 9.67
C GLU A 51 -15.24 3.21 10.69
N HIS A 52 -15.58 1.99 10.27
CA HIS A 52 -16.00 0.92 11.19
C HIS A 52 -14.88 0.58 12.20
N VAL A 53 -13.65 0.35 11.74
CA VAL A 53 -12.50 0.06 12.63
C VAL A 53 -12.27 1.22 13.61
N LYS A 54 -12.32 2.48 13.16
CA LYS A 54 -12.19 3.63 14.06
C LYS A 54 -13.27 3.64 15.14
N ALA A 55 -14.53 3.42 14.74
CA ALA A 55 -15.67 3.47 15.63
C ALA A 55 -15.61 2.37 16.70
N GLN A 56 -15.21 1.16 16.31
CA GLN A 56 -15.15 0.01 17.22
C GLN A 56 -13.91 -0.01 18.12
N CYS A 57 -12.87 0.76 17.78
CA CYS A 57 -11.54 0.62 18.37
C CYS A 57 -10.97 1.97 18.81
N PRO A 58 -11.69 2.70 19.69
CA PRO A 58 -11.30 4.04 20.10
C PRO A 58 -9.93 4.04 20.78
N GLY A 59 -9.07 4.96 20.35
CA GLY A 59 -7.72 5.13 20.90
C GLY A 59 -6.67 4.13 20.42
N ALA A 60 -7.04 3.11 19.63
CA ALA A 60 -6.05 2.16 19.07
C ALA A 60 -5.20 2.79 17.95
N PHE A 61 -5.74 3.78 17.25
CA PHE A 61 -5.12 4.42 16.10
C PHE A 61 -5.07 5.93 16.27
N ALA A 62 -3.89 6.52 16.08
CA ALA A 62 -3.74 7.97 15.97
C ALA A 62 -4.20 8.45 14.59
N SER A 63 -4.04 7.62 13.57
CA SER A 63 -4.56 7.86 12.22
C SER A 63 -4.79 6.54 11.52
N LEU A 64 -6.04 6.30 11.12
CA LEU A 64 -6.42 5.20 10.24
C LEU A 64 -7.19 5.84 9.09
N SER A 65 -6.68 5.86 7.87
CA SER A 65 -7.46 6.37 6.74
C SER A 65 -7.59 5.30 5.68
N GLY A 66 -8.80 5.15 5.14
CA GLY A 66 -9.06 4.31 3.97
C GLY A 66 -8.80 5.05 2.67
N GLY A 67 -8.62 6.37 2.75
CA GLY A 67 -8.21 7.21 1.63
C GLY A 67 -6.71 7.20 1.41
N HIS A 68 -6.31 7.58 0.21
CA HIS A 68 -4.91 7.64 -0.22
C HIS A 68 -4.22 8.92 0.29
N HIS A 69 -4.34 9.18 1.59
CA HIS A 69 -3.70 10.34 2.21
C HIS A 69 -2.22 10.05 2.45
N PRO A 70 -1.33 10.97 2.05
CA PRO A 70 0.09 10.77 2.24
C PRO A 70 0.49 10.92 3.71
N LEU A 71 1.65 10.38 4.04
CA LEU A 71 2.24 10.47 5.38
C LEU A 71 2.68 11.91 5.67
N LEU A 72 2.00 12.53 6.63
CA LEU A 72 2.33 13.88 7.08
C LEU A 72 3.68 13.89 7.82
N THR A 73 4.35 15.05 7.81
CA THR A 73 5.66 15.18 8.48
C THR A 73 5.55 14.94 9.98
N GLU A 74 4.48 15.43 10.61
CA GLU A 74 4.21 15.26 12.03
C GLU A 74 3.96 13.78 12.37
N GLN A 75 3.24 13.06 11.51
CA GLN A 75 3.04 11.62 11.65
C GLN A 75 4.36 10.85 11.53
N ALA A 76 5.19 11.20 10.55
CA ALA A 76 6.51 10.58 10.37
C ALA A 76 7.44 10.85 11.57
N GLN A 77 7.37 12.05 12.15
CA GLN A 77 8.18 12.43 13.33
C GLN A 77 7.73 11.73 14.61
N ARG A 78 6.42 11.52 14.79
CA ARG A 78 5.88 10.76 15.93
C ARG A 78 6.33 9.29 15.90
N GLY A 79 6.51 8.73 14.70
CA GLY A 79 6.75 7.31 14.52
C GLY A 79 5.45 6.51 14.60
N HIS A 80 5.53 5.24 15.01
CA HIS A 80 4.36 4.34 15.14
C HIS A 80 3.60 4.12 13.82
N VAL A 81 4.28 4.29 12.69
CA VAL A 81 3.69 4.09 11.38
C VAL A 81 3.70 2.61 11.03
N VAL A 82 2.61 2.13 10.47
CA VAL A 82 2.48 0.79 9.90
C VAL A 82 1.96 0.91 8.47
N GLY A 83 2.41 0.06 7.57
CA GLY A 83 1.95 0.11 6.19
C GLY A 83 2.29 -1.14 5.41
N MET A 84 1.52 -1.34 4.35
CA MET A 84 1.74 -2.39 3.36
C MET A 84 2.17 -1.73 2.05
N PHE A 85 3.14 -2.35 1.39
CA PHE A 85 3.72 -1.94 0.13
C PHE A 85 3.57 -3.08 -0.88
N ARG A 86 3.95 -2.83 -2.13
CA ARG A 86 3.82 -3.81 -3.21
C ARG A 86 4.81 -3.50 -4.30
N ASP A 87 5.27 -4.55 -4.99
CA ASP A 87 6.07 -4.41 -6.21
C ASP A 87 5.43 -3.36 -7.16
N PRO A 88 6.20 -2.39 -7.70
CA PRO A 88 5.64 -1.30 -8.49
C PRO A 88 4.83 -1.77 -9.70
N VAL A 89 5.30 -2.81 -10.41
CA VAL A 89 4.60 -3.36 -11.59
C VAL A 89 3.29 -4.02 -11.17
N GLU A 90 3.31 -4.83 -10.12
CA GLU A 90 2.10 -5.45 -9.57
C GLU A 90 1.10 -4.41 -9.05
N ARG A 91 1.58 -3.33 -8.44
CA ARG A 91 0.74 -2.23 -7.94
C ARG A 91 0.05 -1.51 -9.09
N VAL A 92 0.80 -1.09 -10.12
CA VAL A 92 0.26 -0.41 -11.30
C VAL A 92 -0.76 -1.30 -12.01
N ALA A 93 -0.41 -2.57 -12.28
CA ALA A 93 -1.33 -3.49 -12.93
C ALA A 93 -2.63 -3.69 -12.13
N SER A 94 -2.52 -3.79 -10.80
CA SER A 94 -3.68 -3.91 -9.92
C SER A 94 -4.54 -2.65 -9.88
N GLY A 95 -3.94 -1.46 -9.99
CA GLY A 95 -4.66 -0.19 -10.03
C GLY A 95 -5.37 0.06 -11.35
N LEU A 96 -4.73 -0.30 -12.47
CA LEU A 96 -5.37 -0.28 -13.80
C LEU A 96 -6.60 -1.18 -13.84
N ALA A 97 -6.43 -2.44 -13.42
CA ALA A 97 -7.53 -3.42 -13.35
C ALA A 97 -8.62 -3.04 -12.32
N HIS A 98 -8.35 -2.06 -11.46
CA HIS A 98 -9.32 -1.49 -10.54
C HIS A 98 -9.78 -0.11 -11.00
N ASN A 99 -10.08 0.02 -12.29
CA ASN A 99 -10.63 1.23 -12.91
C ASN A 99 -9.74 2.45 -12.72
N PHE A 100 -8.46 2.33 -13.01
CA PHE A 100 -7.53 3.46 -12.90
C PHE A 100 -7.55 4.10 -11.48
N HIS A 101 -7.63 3.27 -10.44
CA HIS A 101 -7.97 3.60 -9.03
C HIS A 101 -7.31 4.85 -8.42
N ASP A 102 -6.14 5.22 -8.91
CA ASP A 102 -5.29 6.29 -8.37
C ASP A 102 -5.05 7.41 -9.38
N CYS A 103 -5.78 7.41 -10.49
CA CYS A 103 -5.67 8.37 -11.58
C CYS A 103 -7.01 8.50 -12.32
N GLU A 104 -8.05 8.93 -11.60
CA GLU A 104 -9.41 9.06 -12.15
C GLU A 104 -9.49 10.02 -13.34
N ALA A 105 -8.67 11.08 -13.35
CA ALA A 105 -8.58 12.02 -14.47
C ALA A 105 -8.26 11.33 -15.81
N LEU A 106 -7.54 10.19 -15.78
CA LEU A 106 -7.25 9.43 -16.99
C LEU A 106 -8.48 8.73 -17.56
N GLN A 107 -9.45 8.36 -16.74
CA GLN A 107 -10.73 7.80 -17.21
C GLN A 107 -11.44 8.82 -18.11
N HIS A 108 -11.54 10.07 -17.63
CA HIS A 108 -12.14 11.18 -18.38
C HIS A 108 -11.37 11.46 -19.68
N HIS A 109 -10.04 11.51 -19.61
CA HIS A 109 -9.20 11.74 -20.77
C HIS A 109 -9.36 10.67 -21.86
N LEU A 110 -9.48 9.40 -21.46
CA LEU A 110 -9.68 8.29 -22.40
C LEU A 110 -11.14 8.15 -22.87
N GLY A 111 -12.06 9.01 -22.39
CA GLY A 111 -13.48 8.91 -22.68
C GLY A 111 -14.11 7.62 -22.14
N ILE A 112 -13.58 7.08 -21.04
CA ILE A 112 -14.04 5.85 -20.42
C ILE A 112 -14.87 6.19 -19.19
N THR A 113 -16.15 5.81 -19.19
CA THR A 113 -16.99 5.92 -18.00
C THR A 113 -16.97 4.60 -17.24
N CYS A 114 -16.31 4.58 -16.08
CA CYS A 114 -16.35 3.45 -15.15
C CYS A 114 -17.46 3.65 -14.11
N SER A 115 -18.06 2.56 -13.63
CA SER A 115 -18.96 2.64 -12.47
C SER A 115 -18.15 2.99 -11.22
N ALA A 116 -18.61 4.02 -10.48
CA ALA A 116 -18.01 4.42 -9.20
C ALA A 116 -18.08 3.31 -8.15
N ASN A 117 -19.02 2.37 -8.27
CA ASN A 117 -19.25 1.32 -7.27
C ASN A 117 -18.27 0.13 -7.39
N HIS A 118 -17.24 0.23 -8.24
CA HIS A 118 -16.30 -0.86 -8.53
C HIS A 118 -16.98 -2.16 -9.00
N ALA A 119 -18.27 -2.13 -9.38
CA ALA A 119 -19.01 -3.30 -9.83
C ALA A 119 -18.47 -3.82 -11.17
N ASP A 120 -17.84 -2.93 -11.94
CA ASP A 120 -17.27 -3.24 -13.23
C ASP A 120 -15.75 -3.18 -13.19
N TYR A 121 -15.11 -4.28 -12.79
CA TYR A 121 -13.66 -4.48 -12.87
C TYR A 121 -13.15 -4.62 -14.31
N SER A 122 -14.01 -4.52 -15.34
CA SER A 122 -13.62 -4.62 -16.74
C SER A 122 -13.26 -3.26 -17.36
N CYS A 123 -13.32 -2.15 -16.62
CA CYS A 123 -13.26 -0.84 -17.25
C CYS A 123 -11.98 -0.58 -18.06
N ALA A 124 -10.82 -1.05 -17.58
CA ALA A 124 -9.57 -0.97 -18.33
C ALA A 124 -9.66 -1.67 -19.70
N SER A 125 -10.41 -2.77 -19.80
CA SER A 125 -10.61 -3.51 -21.05
C SER A 125 -11.47 -2.75 -22.08
N ARG A 126 -12.18 -1.70 -21.67
CA ARG A 126 -12.94 -0.81 -22.55
C ARG A 126 -12.07 0.20 -23.27
N ALA A 127 -10.81 0.37 -22.86
CA ALA A 127 -9.88 1.22 -23.57
C ALA A 127 -9.69 0.70 -25.01
N LYS A 128 -9.89 1.57 -26.01
CA LYS A 128 -9.67 1.24 -27.42
C LYS A 128 -8.27 0.69 -27.67
N ASN A 129 -7.29 1.24 -26.97
CA ASN A 129 -5.90 0.81 -26.98
C ASN A 129 -5.43 0.54 -25.55
N LEU A 130 -5.49 -0.73 -25.13
CA LEU A 130 -5.11 -1.11 -23.76
C LEU A 130 -3.62 -0.86 -23.48
N THR A 131 -2.75 -1.01 -24.48
CA THR A 131 -1.31 -0.74 -24.34
C THR A 131 -1.05 0.71 -23.97
N GLU A 132 -1.63 1.62 -24.75
CA GLU A 132 -1.54 3.06 -24.50
C GLU A 132 -2.14 3.45 -23.14
N ALA A 133 -3.36 2.99 -22.84
CA ALA A 133 -4.01 3.25 -21.55
C ALA A 133 -3.18 2.73 -20.37
N THR A 134 -2.55 1.55 -20.49
CA THR A 134 -1.67 0.97 -19.47
C THR A 134 -0.46 1.87 -19.23
N LEU A 135 0.22 2.33 -20.29
CA LEU A 135 1.42 3.17 -20.16
C LEU A 135 1.08 4.56 -19.63
N MET A 136 -0.04 5.15 -20.06
CA MET A 136 -0.53 6.43 -19.52
C MET A 136 -0.85 6.33 -18.04
N TYR A 137 -1.55 5.26 -17.63
CA TYR A 137 -1.85 5.03 -16.22
C TYR A 137 -0.58 4.85 -15.41
N ALA A 138 0.33 3.99 -15.87
CA ALA A 138 1.62 3.74 -15.23
C ALA A 138 2.41 5.04 -15.02
N ASN A 139 2.45 5.91 -16.04
CA ASN A 139 3.07 7.23 -15.94
C ASN A 139 2.38 8.14 -14.92
N CYS A 140 1.04 8.19 -14.92
CA CYS A 140 0.28 8.98 -13.97
C CYS A 140 0.58 8.61 -12.51
N VAL A 141 0.71 7.32 -12.23
CA VAL A 141 0.94 6.80 -10.87
C VAL A 141 2.41 6.48 -10.57
N THR A 142 3.35 6.78 -11.47
CA THR A 142 4.80 6.58 -11.24
C THR A 142 5.23 7.34 -9.98
N GLY A 143 6.02 6.74 -9.10
CA GLY A 143 6.52 7.33 -7.85
C GLY A 143 5.46 7.46 -6.74
N CYS A 144 4.39 6.67 -6.80
CA CYS A 144 3.26 6.76 -5.88
C CYS A 144 3.65 6.42 -4.43
N MET A 145 4.31 5.29 -4.20
CA MET A 145 4.74 4.88 -2.86
C MET A 145 5.70 5.90 -2.26
N THR A 146 6.63 6.36 -3.08
CA THR A 146 7.60 7.42 -2.74
C THR A 146 6.88 8.70 -2.33
N ARG A 147 5.96 9.20 -3.16
CA ARG A 147 5.19 10.41 -2.86
C ARG A 147 4.39 10.28 -1.57
N MET A 148 3.67 9.17 -1.42
CA MET A 148 2.88 8.89 -0.22
C MET A 148 3.75 8.93 1.04
N LEU A 149 4.95 8.35 0.98
CA LEU A 149 5.91 8.42 2.09
C LEU A 149 6.43 9.84 2.34
N THR A 150 6.57 10.68 1.31
CA THR A 150 7.10 12.05 1.44
C THR A 150 6.06 13.14 1.66
N GLY A 151 4.77 12.79 1.83
CA GLY A 151 3.71 13.77 2.10
C GLY A 151 2.95 14.26 0.86
N SER A 152 3.09 13.60 -0.29
CA SER A 152 2.38 13.93 -1.53
C SER A 152 1.44 12.80 -1.97
N ALA A 153 0.28 13.15 -2.51
CA ALA A 153 -0.72 12.17 -2.93
C ALA A 153 -0.24 11.25 -4.07
N CYS A 154 -0.90 10.08 -4.18
CA CYS A 154 -0.77 9.22 -5.36
C CYS A 154 -1.55 9.81 -6.53
N GLY A 155 -1.08 9.53 -7.76
CA GLY A 155 -1.59 10.20 -8.96
C GLY A 155 -1.14 11.65 -9.06
N ARG A 156 -1.35 12.23 -10.24
CA ARG A 156 -1.31 13.68 -10.43
C ARG A 156 -2.76 14.11 -10.61
N GLY A 157 -3.15 15.28 -10.12
CA GLY A 157 -4.46 15.86 -10.42
C GLY A 157 -4.65 16.05 -11.94
N GLU A 158 -5.69 16.77 -12.37
CA GLU A 158 -6.02 16.98 -13.79
C GLU A 158 -4.84 17.41 -14.69
N HIS A 159 -3.79 18.01 -14.14
CA HIS A 159 -2.53 18.34 -14.83
C HIS A 159 -1.58 17.15 -15.07
N GLY A 160 -2.03 15.93 -14.77
CA GLY A 160 -1.26 14.69 -14.68
C GLY A 160 -0.80 14.03 -15.96
N LEU A 161 -1.19 14.58 -17.11
CA LEU A 161 -0.69 14.16 -18.41
C LEU A 161 0.69 14.77 -18.71
N SER A 162 1.15 15.73 -17.91
CA SER A 162 2.51 16.28 -18.00
C SER A 162 3.53 15.20 -17.65
N ALA A 163 4.64 15.15 -18.40
CA ALA A 163 5.73 14.20 -18.24
C ALA A 163 6.15 14.01 -16.77
N PRO A 164 6.65 12.82 -16.39
CA PRO A 164 7.05 12.60 -15.03
C PRO A 164 8.11 13.62 -14.61
N PRO A 165 8.10 14.19 -13.37
CA PRO A 165 9.20 15.05 -13.00
C PRO A 165 10.45 14.21 -13.20
N ALA A 166 11.46 14.79 -13.83
CA ALA A 166 12.73 14.12 -14.03
C ALA A 166 13.34 13.91 -12.65
N TRP A 167 13.01 12.80 -11.99
CA TRP A 167 13.74 12.32 -10.83
C TRP A 167 15.12 12.00 -11.39
N LYS A 168 16.09 12.89 -11.16
CA LYS A 168 17.48 12.65 -11.54
C LYS A 168 18.00 11.50 -10.67
N VAL A 169 17.69 10.27 -11.06
CA VAL A 169 18.31 9.07 -10.52
C VAL A 169 19.71 9.05 -11.13
N GLY A 170 20.66 9.67 -10.44
CA GLY A 170 22.10 9.55 -10.70
C GLY A 170 22.51 9.43 -12.16
N SER A 171 22.08 10.36 -13.02
CA SER A 171 22.68 10.50 -14.35
C SER A 171 23.91 11.38 -14.17
N SER A 172 25.05 10.83 -14.54
CA SER A 172 26.38 11.44 -14.56
C SER A 172 26.31 12.91 -14.97
N ALA A 173 26.98 13.76 -14.20
CA ALA A 173 27.01 15.20 -14.37
C ALA A 173 27.25 15.62 -15.83
N SER A 174 26.24 16.18 -16.48
CA SER A 174 26.42 17.10 -17.59
C SER A 174 26.08 18.50 -17.10
N SER A 175 27.14 19.28 -17.00
CA SER A 175 27.18 20.69 -16.62
C SER A 175 26.48 21.55 -17.66
N SER A 176 25.40 22.20 -17.28
CA SER A 176 24.93 23.42 -17.95
C SER A 176 24.49 24.45 -16.91
N SER A 177 25.25 25.53 -16.90
CA SER A 177 25.14 26.73 -16.08
C SER A 177 23.97 27.61 -16.55
N GLY A 178 23.06 27.95 -15.65
CA GLY A 178 22.04 28.98 -15.92
C GLY A 178 20.99 29.15 -14.83
N SER A 179 21.11 30.24 -14.09
CA SER A 179 20.07 30.95 -13.31
C SER A 179 19.58 30.35 -11.98
N SER A 180 20.10 30.99 -10.92
CA SER A 180 19.81 30.86 -9.50
C SER A 180 18.50 31.52 -9.10
N ILE A 181 17.42 30.74 -9.10
CA ILE A 181 16.39 30.84 -8.05
C ILE A 181 16.88 29.96 -6.91
N SER A 182 16.77 30.39 -5.65
CA SER A 182 17.21 29.63 -4.49
C SER A 182 16.45 28.30 -4.43
N SER A 183 17.02 27.30 -5.09
CA SER A 183 16.68 25.90 -5.01
C SER A 183 16.98 25.49 -3.59
N SER A 184 15.99 25.61 -2.70
CA SER A 184 15.87 24.68 -1.60
C SER A 184 15.98 23.31 -2.26
N SER A 185 17.15 22.70 -2.09
CA SER A 185 17.62 21.52 -2.81
C SER A 185 16.43 20.62 -3.06
N SER A 186 16.17 20.21 -4.31
CA SER A 186 15.28 19.09 -4.58
C SER A 186 15.86 17.93 -3.78
N ARG A 187 15.41 17.77 -2.53
CA ARG A 187 15.86 16.70 -1.65
C ARG A 187 15.64 15.45 -2.45
N ASP A 188 16.63 14.57 -2.46
CA ASP A 188 16.49 13.25 -3.06
C ASP A 188 15.25 12.60 -2.42
N VAL A 189 14.11 12.72 -3.12
CA VAL A 189 12.80 12.40 -2.57
C VAL A 189 12.71 10.89 -2.31
N PRO A 190 13.29 10.00 -3.13
CA PRO A 190 13.51 8.60 -2.76
C PRO A 190 14.31 8.45 -1.46
N ALA A 191 15.39 9.21 -1.25
CA ALA A 191 16.15 9.14 0.00
C ALA A 191 15.31 9.55 1.23
N LEU A 192 14.46 10.57 1.12
CA LEU A 192 13.53 10.94 2.19
C LEU A 192 12.50 9.83 2.45
N ALA A 193 11.94 9.23 1.41
CA ALA A 193 11.00 8.12 1.55
C ALA A 193 11.63 6.92 2.27
N ILE A 194 12.84 6.52 1.87
CA ILE A 194 13.63 5.46 2.51
C ILE A 194 13.96 5.82 3.96
N SER A 195 14.37 7.06 4.22
CA SER A 195 14.62 7.52 5.60
C SER A 195 13.37 7.37 6.46
N ARG A 196 12.19 7.78 5.98
CA ARG A 196 10.93 7.66 6.72
C ARG A 196 10.55 6.21 6.96
N LEU A 197 10.74 5.31 5.99
CA LEU A 197 10.55 3.86 6.21
C LEU A 197 11.42 3.33 7.35
N ARG A 198 12.67 3.76 7.41
CA ARG A 198 13.62 3.30 8.44
C ARG A 198 13.34 3.86 9.83
N THR A 199 12.91 5.11 9.92
CA THR A 199 12.84 5.83 11.21
C THR A 199 11.43 5.98 11.77
N ALA A 200 10.40 6.03 10.92
CA ALA A 200 9.03 6.27 11.36
C ALA A 200 8.20 4.98 11.49
N PHE A 201 8.52 3.94 10.72
CA PHE A 201 7.72 2.72 10.68
C PHE A 201 8.12 1.72 11.76
N GLN A 202 7.12 1.20 12.46
CA GLN A 202 7.27 0.04 13.33
C GLN A 202 6.93 -1.27 12.61
N PHE A 203 6.18 -1.19 11.51
CA PHE A 203 5.91 -2.33 10.65
C PHE A 203 5.89 -1.93 9.19
N VAL A 204 6.62 -2.68 8.37
CA VAL A 204 6.60 -2.57 6.92
C VAL A 204 6.27 -3.94 6.36
N GLY A 205 5.17 -4.04 5.60
CA GLY A 205 4.76 -5.28 4.96
C GLY A 205 4.80 -5.22 3.44
N ASP A 206 4.90 -6.38 2.82
CA ASP A 206 4.80 -6.58 1.37
C ASP A 206 3.52 -7.38 1.04
N THR A 207 2.71 -6.83 0.15
CA THR A 207 1.49 -7.45 -0.37
C THR A 207 1.79 -8.73 -1.16
N GLY A 208 2.90 -8.77 -1.91
CA GLY A 208 3.33 -9.96 -2.66
C GLY A 208 3.73 -11.12 -1.76
N GLN A 209 4.13 -10.82 -0.53
CA GLN A 209 4.46 -11.78 0.52
C GLN A 209 3.44 -11.71 1.67
N TRP A 210 2.14 -11.64 1.34
CA TRP A 210 1.05 -11.42 2.30
C TRP A 210 1.19 -12.18 3.62
N ASN A 211 1.32 -13.51 3.54
CA ASN A 211 1.34 -14.35 4.73
C ASN A 211 2.57 -14.12 5.60
N ARG A 212 3.72 -13.86 4.98
CA ARG A 212 4.97 -13.50 5.67
C ARG A 212 4.78 -12.17 6.41
N SER A 213 4.26 -11.16 5.73
CA SER A 213 3.98 -9.83 6.29
C SER A 213 3.01 -9.89 7.47
N VAL A 214 1.89 -10.61 7.32
CA VAL A 214 0.90 -10.80 8.39
C VAL A 214 1.51 -11.51 9.60
N CYS A 215 2.31 -12.56 9.40
CA CYS A 215 2.93 -13.24 10.54
C CYS A 215 3.98 -12.38 11.25
N ILE A 216 4.80 -11.62 10.50
CA ILE A 216 5.73 -10.65 11.11
C ILE A 216 4.95 -9.63 11.93
N PHE A 217 3.83 -9.12 11.41
CA PHE A 217 2.96 -8.22 12.16
C PHE A 217 2.42 -8.89 13.45
N CYS A 218 1.91 -10.12 13.37
CA CYS A 218 1.48 -10.87 14.55
C CYS A 218 2.61 -11.02 15.58
N GLY A 219 3.83 -11.31 15.15
CA GLY A 219 4.99 -11.44 16.04
C GLY A 219 5.37 -10.14 16.74
N LEU A 220 5.26 -9.00 16.04
CA LEU A 220 5.61 -7.67 16.56
C LEU A 220 4.51 -7.04 17.42
N PHE A 221 3.24 -7.23 17.07
CA PHE A 221 2.12 -6.47 17.63
C PHE A 221 1.11 -7.33 18.41
N SER A 222 1.41 -8.60 18.71
CA SER A 222 0.43 -9.48 19.35
C SER A 222 -0.13 -8.92 20.67
N PRO A 223 -1.46 -8.82 20.84
CA PRO A 223 -2.04 -8.49 22.14
C PRO A 223 -1.78 -9.62 23.12
N ARG A 224 -1.59 -9.28 24.41
CA ARG A 224 -1.23 -10.23 25.47
C ARG A 224 -2.29 -11.31 25.76
N VAL A 225 -3.52 -11.22 25.24
CA VAL A 225 -4.68 -11.82 25.94
C VAL A 225 -5.56 -12.78 25.08
N GLN A 226 -5.48 -12.81 23.75
CA GLN A 226 -6.37 -13.67 22.94
C GLN A 226 -5.64 -14.33 21.76
N PRO A 227 -6.00 -15.57 21.37
CA PRO A 227 -5.56 -16.14 20.09
C PRO A 227 -6.06 -15.27 18.93
N TYR A 228 -5.28 -15.22 17.86
CA TYR A 228 -5.75 -14.60 16.63
C TYR A 228 -6.77 -15.51 15.95
N ASP A 229 -7.82 -14.93 15.40
CA ASP A 229 -8.61 -15.59 14.38
C ASP A 229 -7.83 -15.54 13.05
N TYR A 230 -6.99 -16.55 12.85
CA TYR A 230 -6.16 -16.64 11.64
C TYR A 230 -6.99 -16.76 10.36
N ASP A 231 -8.25 -17.22 10.45
CA ASP A 231 -9.15 -17.22 9.28
C ASP A 231 -9.36 -15.80 8.78
N ARG A 232 -9.55 -14.84 9.67
CA ARG A 232 -9.73 -13.43 9.29
C ARG A 232 -8.45 -12.80 8.76
N LEU A 233 -7.30 -13.10 9.39
CA LEU A 233 -6.02 -12.46 9.06
C LEU A 233 -5.51 -12.76 7.66
N PHE A 234 -5.79 -13.97 7.14
CA PHE A 234 -5.33 -14.39 5.82
C PHE A 234 -6.39 -14.23 4.72
N VAL A 235 -7.58 -13.71 5.05
CA VAL A 235 -8.61 -13.46 4.05
C VAL A 235 -8.24 -12.23 3.23
N ASN A 236 -8.21 -12.42 1.91
CA ASN A 236 -8.23 -11.31 0.99
C ASN A 236 -9.67 -10.80 0.82
N VAL A 237 -10.04 -9.74 1.54
CA VAL A 237 -11.38 -9.13 1.47
C VAL A 237 -11.61 -8.30 0.20
N ARG A 238 -10.55 -8.05 -0.57
CA ARG A 238 -10.62 -7.34 -1.86
C ARG A 238 -9.85 -8.10 -2.94
N PRO A 239 -10.30 -9.34 -3.28
CA PRO A 239 -9.70 -10.07 -4.38
C PRO A 239 -9.86 -9.27 -5.67
N SER A 240 -8.85 -9.34 -6.55
CA SER A 240 -9.02 -8.82 -7.90
C SER A 240 -9.93 -9.77 -8.65
N ASN A 241 -11.09 -9.29 -9.09
CA ASN A 241 -12.02 -10.07 -9.90
C ASN A 241 -11.62 -10.12 -11.39
N ASN A 242 -10.51 -9.48 -11.77
CA ASN A 242 -10.05 -9.40 -13.14
C ASN A 242 -8.54 -9.71 -13.25
N LEU A 243 -8.19 -10.95 -12.89
CA LEU A 243 -6.81 -11.45 -12.96
C LEU A 243 -6.25 -11.34 -14.39
N GLY A 244 -7.08 -11.59 -15.40
CA GLY A 244 -6.68 -11.46 -16.81
C GLY A 244 -6.24 -10.04 -17.19
N ALA A 245 -6.93 -9.00 -16.70
CA ALA A 245 -6.49 -7.62 -16.94
C ALA A 245 -5.19 -7.29 -16.19
N VAL A 246 -5.01 -7.80 -14.98
CA VAL A 246 -3.76 -7.63 -14.22
C VAL A 246 -2.58 -8.25 -14.99
N ASP A 247 -2.72 -9.49 -15.44
CA ASP A 247 -1.65 -10.18 -16.18
C ASP A 247 -1.35 -9.51 -17.52
N LYS A 248 -2.38 -9.07 -18.24
CA LYS A 248 -2.21 -8.33 -19.50
C LYS A 248 -1.49 -7.00 -19.29
N ALA A 249 -1.85 -6.25 -18.24
CA ALA A 249 -1.16 -5.01 -17.88
C ALA A 249 0.32 -5.24 -17.54
N LYS A 250 0.61 -6.27 -16.73
CA LYS A 250 2.00 -6.66 -16.42
C LYS A 250 2.81 -7.02 -17.66
N SER A 251 2.21 -7.78 -18.57
CA SER A 251 2.83 -8.14 -19.85
C SER A 251 3.17 -6.91 -20.68
N ILE A 252 2.25 -5.96 -20.80
CA ILE A 252 2.48 -4.67 -21.47
C ILE A 252 3.63 -3.91 -20.82
N LEU A 253 3.60 -3.72 -19.50
CA LEU A 253 4.64 -2.97 -18.77
C LEU A 253 6.03 -3.58 -18.98
N ARG A 254 6.14 -4.91 -18.92
CA ARG A 254 7.39 -5.64 -19.16
C ARG A 254 7.86 -5.51 -20.62
N THR A 255 6.95 -5.69 -21.57
CA THR A 255 7.24 -5.59 -23.02
C THR A 255 7.80 -4.21 -23.37
N HIS A 256 7.24 -3.17 -22.77
CA HIS A 256 7.69 -1.79 -22.96
C HIS A 256 8.80 -1.35 -21.99
N LYS A 257 9.35 -2.28 -21.20
CA LYS A 257 10.41 -2.02 -20.21
C LYS A 257 10.09 -0.83 -19.28
N TRP A 258 8.81 -0.66 -18.94
CA TRP A 258 8.41 0.40 -18.03
C TRP A 258 9.03 0.13 -16.65
N HIS A 259 9.52 1.19 -16.03
CA HIS A 259 10.23 1.11 -14.76
C HIS A 259 9.95 2.36 -13.92
N ASP A 260 9.68 2.15 -12.64
CA ASP A 260 9.46 3.20 -11.65
C ASP A 260 10.60 3.18 -10.63
N ALA A 261 11.70 3.85 -10.97
CA ALA A 261 12.93 3.79 -10.17
C ALA A 261 12.73 4.28 -8.73
N ALA A 262 11.86 5.27 -8.53
CA ALA A 262 11.58 5.83 -7.21
C ALA A 262 10.85 4.80 -6.33
N ASP A 263 9.75 4.24 -6.82
CA ASP A 263 9.00 3.22 -6.09
C ASP A 263 9.77 1.89 -5.98
N GLN A 264 10.63 1.57 -6.95
CA GLN A 264 11.51 0.40 -6.86
C GLN A 264 12.51 0.54 -5.71
N ALA A 265 13.11 1.71 -5.52
CA ALA A 265 14.04 1.94 -4.41
C ALA A 265 13.33 1.80 -3.05
N VAL A 266 12.11 2.31 -2.93
CA VAL A 266 11.23 2.09 -1.78
C VAL A 266 10.94 0.60 -1.59
N TYR A 267 10.58 -0.12 -2.64
CA TYR A 267 10.23 -1.54 -2.55
C TYR A 267 11.43 -2.43 -2.17
N HIS A 268 12.64 -2.11 -2.63
CA HIS A 268 13.86 -2.79 -2.18
C HIS A 268 14.10 -2.60 -0.68
N GLU A 269 13.81 -1.40 -0.14
CA GLU A 269 13.92 -1.16 1.30
C GLU A 269 12.86 -1.96 2.08
N VAL A 270 11.64 -2.08 1.56
CA VAL A 270 10.57 -2.92 2.14
C VAL A 270 11.02 -4.38 2.25
N THR A 271 11.58 -4.95 1.17
CA THR A 271 12.05 -6.34 1.20
C THR A 271 13.23 -6.52 2.15
N ALA A 272 14.18 -5.59 2.15
CA ALA A 272 15.32 -5.61 3.08
C ALA A 272 14.89 -5.51 4.54
N TRP A 273 13.85 -4.73 4.84
CA TRP A 273 13.27 -4.63 6.18
C TRP A 273 12.69 -5.97 6.63
N LEU A 274 11.92 -6.65 5.78
CA LEU A 274 11.33 -7.96 6.07
C LEU A 274 12.41 -9.01 6.34
N ASP A 275 13.43 -9.08 5.48
CA ASP A 275 14.56 -10.00 5.61
C ASP A 275 15.38 -9.75 6.89
N LYS A 276 15.47 -8.50 7.33
CA LYS A 276 16.13 -8.13 8.58
C LYS A 276 15.31 -8.48 9.83
N VAL A 277 13.98 -8.32 9.78
CA VAL A 277 13.11 -8.44 10.96
C VAL A 277 12.72 -9.89 11.23
N GLU A 278 12.38 -10.66 10.19
CA GLU A 278 11.87 -12.02 10.34
C GLU A 278 12.79 -12.97 11.14
N PRO A 279 14.13 -12.99 10.94
CA PRO A 279 15.00 -13.87 11.71
C PRO A 279 14.96 -13.60 13.22
N ARG A 280 14.65 -12.35 13.61
CA ARG A 280 14.54 -11.96 15.03
C ARG A 280 13.25 -12.46 15.69
N LEU A 281 12.31 -12.96 14.91
CA LEU A 281 11.01 -13.45 15.38
C LEU A 281 10.92 -14.98 15.44
N GLN A 282 11.98 -15.72 15.12
CA GLN A 282 11.92 -17.19 15.05
C GLN A 282 11.53 -17.83 16.39
N ASP A 283 11.96 -17.24 17.51
CA ASP A 283 11.60 -17.73 18.85
C ASP A 283 10.29 -17.12 19.39
N ASN A 284 9.70 -16.16 18.66
CA ASN A 284 8.44 -15.56 19.06
C ASN A 284 7.29 -16.56 18.85
N ALA A 285 6.65 -16.97 19.96
CA ALA A 285 5.60 -17.98 19.93
C ALA A 285 4.44 -17.64 18.99
N ARG A 286 4.06 -16.35 18.90
CA ARG A 286 2.97 -15.87 18.04
C ARG A 286 3.34 -15.88 16.57
N TYR A 287 4.58 -15.49 16.26
CA TYR A 287 5.12 -15.63 14.92
C TYR A 287 5.09 -17.10 14.46
N ARG A 288 5.56 -18.03 15.31
CA ARG A 288 5.55 -19.47 15.01
C ARG A 288 4.15 -20.04 14.85
N GLU A 289 3.23 -19.67 15.72
CA GLU A 289 1.81 -20.06 15.64
C GLU A 289 1.20 -19.60 14.31
N CYS A 290 1.37 -18.33 13.96
CA CYS A 290 0.92 -17.79 12.67
C CYS A 290 1.54 -18.52 11.48
N ARG A 291 2.84 -18.79 11.51
CA ARG A 291 3.56 -19.55 10.47
C ARG A 291 3.02 -20.97 10.32
N ALA A 292 2.73 -21.64 11.43
CA ALA A 292 2.14 -22.97 11.42
C ALA A 292 0.75 -22.97 10.78
N GLU A 293 -0.09 -21.99 11.11
CA GLU A 293 -1.42 -21.83 10.51
C GLU A 293 -1.35 -21.51 9.02
N TRP A 294 -0.42 -20.65 8.59
CA TRP A 294 -0.16 -20.43 7.18
C TRP A 294 0.23 -21.74 6.46
N TRP A 295 1.15 -22.53 7.02
CA TRP A 295 1.57 -23.81 6.42
C TRP A 295 0.41 -24.79 6.26
N LYS A 296 -0.44 -24.92 7.28
CA LYS A 296 -1.65 -25.76 7.21
C LYS A 296 -2.57 -25.34 6.06
N ARG A 297 -2.77 -24.03 5.84
CA ARG A 297 -3.61 -23.54 4.73
C ARG A 297 -3.02 -23.86 3.38
N ARG A 298 -1.71 -23.69 3.22
CA ARG A 298 -1.02 -23.98 1.95
C ARG A 298 -1.18 -25.44 1.53
N GLN A 299 -1.29 -26.36 2.49
CA GLN A 299 -1.52 -27.78 2.20
C GLN A 299 -2.96 -28.10 1.78
N ARG A 300 -3.93 -27.19 2.00
CA ARG A 300 -5.35 -27.38 1.67
C ARG A 300 -5.77 -26.71 0.36
N ALA A 301 -4.99 -25.76 -0.15
CA ALA A 301 -5.27 -25.01 -1.37
C ALA A 301 -4.60 -25.69 -2.57
#